data_AF-A0A433D883-F1
#
_entry.id   AF-A0A433D883-F1
#
_cell.length_a   1.000
_cell.length_b   1.000
_cell.length_c   1.000
_cell.angle_alpha   90.00
_cell.angle_beta   90.00
_cell.angle_gamma   90.00
#
_symmetry.space_group_name_H-M   'P 1'
#
loop_
_entity.id
_entity.type
_entity.pdbx_description
1 polymer ?
#
loop_
_entity_poly.entity_id
_entity_poly.type
_entity_poly.pdbx_seq_one_letter_code
_entity_poly.pdbx_strand_id
1 'polypeptide(L)'
;MGRRMTWSKSPTPDSNTVDRWRTTWQMPEYLLDITEFVGLANTTPLAIQSSSPNPTHIAFARRIETCSFSGYKIYPGKGKTFVRIDNRVCFTYYYTNLNPRAAHWLGLLARMHKKGITEEVAKKRSRRTVKHERAVVGASWEAIRAKRTQKPEVRAAARQTAIRESKEKKKDEAAKKRAEKAKTAGAAAKGQKISKQGAKGAQPKVAAKSR
;
A
#
# COMPACT_ATOMS: atom_id res chain seq x y z
N MET A 1 29.32 -48.18 31.82
CA MET A 1 28.93 -48.34 30.40
C MET A 1 27.62 -47.58 30.16
N GLY A 2 27.71 -46.31 29.74
CA GLY A 2 26.53 -45.46 29.49
C GLY A 2 26.08 -45.57 28.02
N ARG A 3 24.88 -46.09 27.78
CA ARG A 3 24.29 -46.15 26.42
C ARG A 3 23.67 -44.81 26.07
N ARG A 4 24.30 -44.12 25.12
CA ARG A 4 23.85 -42.88 24.46
C ARG A 4 22.55 -43.17 23.68
N MET A 5 21.42 -42.64 24.14
CA MET A 5 20.18 -42.67 23.37
C MET A 5 20.28 -41.69 22.20
N THR A 6 20.34 -42.21 20.98
CA THR A 6 20.30 -41.43 19.75
C THR A 6 18.85 -41.08 19.42
N TRP A 7 18.55 -39.79 19.29
CA TRP A 7 17.27 -39.31 18.77
C TRP A 7 17.18 -39.62 17.27
N SER A 8 16.29 -40.53 16.88
CA SER A 8 15.92 -40.77 15.48
C SER A 8 15.03 -39.63 14.98
N LYS A 9 15.36 -39.06 13.81
CA LYS A 9 14.57 -38.04 13.12
C LYS A 9 13.13 -38.51 12.89
N SER A 10 12.16 -37.67 13.23
CA SER A 10 10.75 -37.86 12.89
C SER A 10 10.55 -37.88 11.36
N PRO A 11 9.66 -38.73 10.82
CA PRO A 11 9.39 -38.76 9.37
C PRO A 11 8.63 -37.50 8.94
N THR A 12 9.05 -36.92 7.81
CA THR A 12 8.36 -35.82 7.12
C THR A 12 7.04 -36.28 6.53
N PRO A 13 5.97 -35.47 6.51
CA PRO A 13 4.70 -35.88 5.93
C PRO A 13 4.72 -35.77 4.40
N ASP A 14 4.33 -36.86 3.72
CA ASP A 14 4.25 -36.96 2.27
C ASP A 14 3.05 -36.19 1.68
N SER A 15 3.19 -35.77 0.42
CA SER A 15 2.29 -34.90 -0.34
C SER A 15 0.89 -35.46 -0.67
N ASN A 16 0.54 -36.67 -0.21
CA ASN A 16 -0.69 -37.38 -0.59
C ASN A 16 -1.76 -37.44 0.53
N THR A 17 -1.73 -36.49 1.46
CA THR A 17 -2.69 -36.45 2.58
C THR A 17 -3.93 -35.58 2.28
N VAL A 18 -3.87 -34.75 1.22
CA VAL A 18 -4.97 -33.83 0.84
C VAL A 18 -6.06 -34.54 0.01
N ASP A 19 -5.73 -35.64 -0.67
CA ASP A 19 -6.66 -36.33 -1.58
C ASP A 19 -7.55 -37.37 -0.91
N ARG A 20 -7.26 -37.75 0.35
CA ARG A 20 -8.08 -38.71 1.11
C ARG A 20 -9.34 -38.10 1.73
N TRP A 21 -9.43 -36.76 1.74
CA TRP A 21 -10.58 -36.00 2.26
C TRP A 21 -11.55 -35.54 1.16
N ARG A 22 -11.24 -35.79 -0.11
CA ARG A 22 -12.07 -35.39 -1.26
C ARG A 22 -13.08 -36.45 -1.72
N THR A 23 -13.01 -37.66 -1.20
CA THR A 23 -13.73 -38.85 -1.70
C THR A 23 -14.69 -39.49 -0.70
N THR A 24 -15.15 -38.76 0.32
CA THR A 24 -16.16 -39.26 1.29
C THR A 24 -17.37 -38.36 1.48
N TRP A 25 -17.77 -37.60 0.46
CA TRP A 25 -19.08 -36.95 0.42
C TRP A 25 -19.67 -36.99 -0.99
N GLN A 26 -20.06 -38.19 -1.40
CA GLN A 26 -20.98 -38.39 -2.52
C GLN A 26 -22.40 -38.40 -1.93
N MET A 27 -23.11 -37.29 -2.06
CA MET A 27 -24.54 -37.20 -1.74
C MET A 27 -25.34 -37.24 -3.04
N PRO A 28 -26.50 -37.93 -3.07
CA PRO A 28 -27.20 -38.33 -4.29
C PRO A 28 -28.03 -37.20 -4.89
N GLU A 29 -28.22 -37.30 -6.20
CA GLU A 29 -29.10 -36.49 -7.03
C GLU A 29 -30.57 -36.67 -6.66
N TYR A 30 -31.27 -35.58 -6.35
CA TYR A 30 -32.72 -35.49 -6.54
C TYR A 30 -33.11 -34.09 -7.02
N LEU A 31 -33.52 -34.12 -8.26
CA LEU A 31 -34.23 -33.17 -9.10
C LEU A 31 -35.48 -32.53 -8.45
N LEU A 32 -35.66 -31.24 -8.79
CA LEU A 32 -36.89 -30.49 -9.08
C LEU A 32 -37.49 -29.52 -8.03
N ASP A 33 -37.76 -28.33 -8.58
CA ASP A 33 -38.79 -27.33 -8.27
C ASP A 33 -38.66 -26.46 -7.01
N ILE A 34 -38.04 -25.27 -7.14
CA ILE A 34 -38.61 -23.98 -6.66
C ILE A 34 -38.08 -22.82 -7.52
N THR A 35 -38.66 -22.62 -8.72
CA THR A 35 -38.65 -21.31 -9.40
C THR A 35 -40.07 -20.75 -9.43
N GLU A 36 -40.63 -20.50 -8.25
CA GLU A 36 -41.81 -19.66 -8.04
C GLU A 36 -41.72 -19.04 -6.63
N PHE A 37 -41.19 -17.82 -6.53
CA PHE A 37 -41.79 -16.78 -5.69
C PHE A 37 -41.04 -15.45 -5.92
N VAL A 38 -41.39 -14.77 -7.00
CA VAL A 38 -41.23 -13.33 -7.06
C VAL A 38 -42.28 -12.73 -6.14
N GLY A 39 -41.84 -12.02 -5.11
CA GLY A 39 -42.65 -10.99 -4.45
C GLY A 39 -42.93 -11.23 -2.97
N LEU A 40 -42.45 -10.27 -2.18
CA LEU A 40 -42.97 -9.75 -0.90
C LEU A 40 -41.94 -9.78 0.24
N ALA A 41 -41.71 -8.58 0.81
CA ALA A 41 -40.98 -8.25 2.03
C ALA A 41 -39.46 -8.55 2.02
N ASN A 42 -38.53 -7.59 1.93
CA ASN A 42 -38.50 -6.24 2.52
C ASN A 42 -39.07 -6.17 3.94
N THR A 43 -38.48 -6.97 4.82
CA THR A 43 -38.51 -6.71 6.27
C THR A 43 -37.08 -6.72 6.78
N THR A 44 -36.57 -5.52 6.95
CA THR A 44 -35.45 -5.16 7.80
C THR A 44 -35.54 -5.91 9.15
N PRO A 45 -34.50 -6.60 9.64
CA PRO A 45 -34.45 -6.93 11.06
C PRO A 45 -34.33 -5.60 11.81
N LEU A 46 -35.40 -5.29 12.55
CA LEU A 46 -35.43 -4.17 13.48
C LEU A 46 -34.16 -4.20 14.32
N ALA A 47 -33.39 -3.13 14.18
CA ALA A 47 -32.31 -2.81 15.08
C ALA A 47 -32.84 -3.01 16.51
N ILE A 48 -32.20 -3.92 17.24
CA ILE A 48 -32.22 -3.89 18.70
C ILE A 48 -31.73 -2.49 19.05
N GLN A 49 -32.67 -1.61 19.35
CA GLN A 49 -32.41 -0.32 19.93
C GLN A 49 -31.71 -0.63 21.26
N SER A 50 -30.39 -0.56 21.25
CA SER A 50 -29.60 -0.49 22.48
C SER A 50 -30.16 0.71 23.23
N SER A 51 -30.98 0.44 24.23
CA SER A 51 -31.43 1.42 25.19
C SER A 51 -30.21 2.21 25.64
N SER A 52 -30.22 3.50 25.34
CA SER A 52 -29.34 4.49 25.94
C SER A 52 -29.05 4.13 27.41
N PRO A 53 -27.80 4.03 27.85
CA PRO A 53 -27.53 3.87 29.27
C PRO A 53 -28.09 5.10 29.99
N ASN A 54 -29.13 4.86 30.80
CA ASN A 54 -29.69 5.86 31.70
C ASN A 54 -28.55 6.53 32.50
N PRO A 55 -28.46 7.87 32.57
CA PRO A 55 -27.37 8.56 33.27
C PRO A 55 -27.46 8.45 34.80
N THR A 56 -28.37 7.64 35.35
CA THR A 56 -28.57 7.46 36.79
C THR A 56 -27.70 6.38 37.43
N HIS A 57 -26.91 5.65 36.62
CA HIS A 57 -25.74 4.94 37.11
C HIS A 57 -24.50 5.69 36.63
N ILE A 58 -24.12 6.74 37.35
CA ILE A 58 -22.70 7.11 37.41
C ILE A 58 -22.03 5.90 38.06
N ALA A 59 -21.63 4.92 37.26
CA ALA A 59 -20.60 4.00 37.67
C ALA A 59 -19.41 4.91 37.99
N PHE A 60 -19.20 5.22 39.27
CA PHE A 60 -17.94 5.69 39.77
C PHE A 60 -16.96 4.55 39.47
N ALA A 61 -16.48 4.49 38.23
CA ALA A 61 -15.39 3.66 37.80
C ALA A 61 -14.20 4.18 38.59
N ARG A 62 -14.04 3.63 39.79
CA ARG A 62 -13.11 4.12 40.80
C ARG A 62 -11.73 4.07 40.17
N ARG A 63 -11.16 5.25 39.93
CA ARG A 63 -9.91 5.41 39.18
C ARG A 63 -8.83 4.58 39.85
N ILE A 64 -8.25 3.66 39.09
CA ILE A 64 -7.07 2.91 39.54
C ILE A 64 -5.88 3.84 39.35
N GLU A 65 -5.26 4.24 40.44
CA GLU A 65 -4.05 5.05 40.42
C GLU A 65 -2.83 4.16 40.19
N THR A 66 -1.74 4.74 39.70
CA THR A 66 -0.48 4.01 39.54
C THR A 66 0.55 4.57 40.50
N CYS A 67 1.21 3.71 41.25
CA CYS A 67 2.27 4.11 42.17
C CYS A 67 3.46 4.71 41.40
N SER A 68 3.86 5.95 41.72
CA SER A 68 5.02 6.59 41.08
C SER A 68 6.35 5.87 41.33
N PHE A 69 6.50 5.14 42.43
CA PHE A 69 7.75 4.45 42.79
C PHE A 69 7.84 3.08 42.13
N SER A 70 6.82 2.24 42.31
CA SER A 70 6.84 0.85 41.86
C SER A 70 6.16 0.62 40.50
N GLY A 71 5.26 1.51 40.08
CA GLY A 71 4.43 1.34 38.90
C GLY A 71 3.28 0.32 39.08
N TYR A 72 3.02 -0.15 40.30
CA TYR A 72 1.89 -1.04 40.58
C TYR A 72 0.56 -0.27 40.61
N LYS A 73 -0.52 -0.97 40.25
CA LYS A 73 -1.89 -0.46 40.32
C LYS A 73 -2.33 -0.35 41.78
N ILE A 74 -2.80 0.83 42.16
CA ILE A 74 -3.32 1.13 43.48
C ILE A 74 -4.84 1.13 43.39
N TYR A 75 -5.43 0.19 44.10
CA TYR A 75 -6.86 0.13 44.25
C TYR A 75 -7.31 1.12 45.32
N PRO A 76 -8.45 1.76 45.11
CA PRO A 76 -8.85 2.85 45.98
C PRO A 76 -9.23 2.32 47.38
N GLY A 77 -8.82 3.06 48.42
CA GLY A 77 -8.80 2.58 49.81
C GLY A 77 -7.55 1.77 50.19
N LYS A 78 -6.54 1.69 49.32
CA LYS A 78 -5.23 1.09 49.62
C LYS A 78 -4.12 2.14 49.51
N GLY A 79 -3.08 1.95 50.31
CA GLY A 79 -1.88 2.79 50.30
C GLY A 79 -2.05 4.11 51.06
N LYS A 80 -0.98 4.92 51.03
CA LYS A 80 -0.96 6.28 51.57
C LYS A 80 -0.33 7.21 50.55
N THR A 81 -1.02 8.28 50.23
CA THR A 81 -0.55 9.32 49.32
C THR A 81 0.33 10.29 50.11
N PHE A 82 1.60 10.42 49.71
CA PHE A 82 2.51 11.42 50.25
C PHE A 82 2.65 12.56 49.25
N VAL A 83 2.44 13.78 49.73
CA VAL A 83 2.63 15.00 48.94
C VAL A 83 3.94 15.63 49.38
N ARG A 84 4.93 15.66 48.50
CA ARG A 84 6.22 16.34 48.73
C ARG A 84 6.02 17.86 48.67
N ILE A 85 6.93 18.61 49.29
CA ILE A 85 6.96 20.09 49.25
C ILE A 85 6.90 20.64 47.82
N ASP A 86 7.53 19.95 46.86
CA ASP A 86 7.51 20.32 45.43
C ASP A 86 6.20 19.92 44.70
N ASN A 87 5.11 19.74 45.45
CA ASN A 87 3.79 19.27 44.99
C ASN A 87 3.79 17.94 44.22
N ARG A 88 4.86 17.15 44.37
CA ARG A 88 4.96 15.82 43.75
C ARG A 88 4.25 14.81 44.62
N VAL A 89 3.30 14.10 44.02
CA VAL A 89 2.58 13.02 44.66
C VAL A 89 3.38 11.73 44.49
N CYS A 90 3.84 11.16 45.61
CA CYS A 90 4.52 9.88 45.64
C CYS A 90 3.94 9.00 46.76
N PHE A 91 4.21 7.70 46.71
CA PHE A 91 3.72 6.75 47.71
C PHE A 91 4.88 6.31 48.60
N THR A 92 4.55 6.02 49.86
CA THR A 92 5.31 5.57 51.06
C THR A 92 6.83 5.31 51.01
N TYR A 93 7.40 4.80 49.92
CA TYR A 93 8.82 4.41 49.87
C TYR A 93 9.78 5.53 49.45
N TYR A 94 9.30 6.78 49.35
CA TYR A 94 10.14 7.92 48.99
C TYR A 94 11.17 8.27 50.08
N TYR A 95 10.86 8.04 51.36
CA TYR A 95 11.71 8.46 52.50
C TYR A 95 13.06 7.77 52.57
N THR A 96 13.17 6.56 52.03
CA THR A 96 14.40 5.76 52.10
C THR A 96 15.40 6.13 51.01
N ASN A 97 15.05 7.06 50.10
CA ASN A 97 15.87 7.49 48.95
C ASN A 97 16.39 6.32 48.08
N LEU A 98 15.70 5.18 48.08
CA LEU A 98 16.07 4.06 47.22
C LEU A 98 15.78 4.40 45.76
N ASN A 99 16.67 3.95 44.87
CA ASN A 99 16.44 4.04 43.44
C ASN A 99 15.59 2.85 42.96
N PRO A 100 14.39 3.08 42.38
CA PRO A 100 13.54 1.99 41.89
C PRO A 100 14.17 1.23 40.70
N ARG A 101 15.23 1.77 40.09
CA ARG A 101 16.05 1.10 39.06
C ARG A 101 17.19 0.26 39.63
N ALA A 102 17.28 0.10 40.96
CA ALA A 102 18.23 -0.82 41.60
C ALA A 102 17.50 -1.96 42.33
N ALA A 103 16.22 -1.79 42.65
CA ALA A 103 15.44 -2.80 43.37
C ALA A 103 14.93 -3.91 42.42
N HIS A 104 15.44 -5.14 42.62
CA HIS A 104 15.19 -6.30 41.77
C HIS A 104 13.74 -6.78 41.71
N TRP A 105 12.95 -6.50 42.75
CA TRP A 105 11.55 -6.90 42.88
C TRP A 105 10.56 -5.89 42.26
N LEU A 106 11.05 -4.76 41.74
CA LEU A 106 10.20 -3.74 41.11
C LEU A 106 10.07 -3.95 39.60
N GLY A 107 8.87 -3.65 39.09
CA GLY A 107 8.59 -3.68 37.65
C GLY A 107 9.41 -2.67 36.84
N LEU A 108 9.91 -1.58 37.45
CA LEU A 108 10.75 -0.60 36.76
C LEU A 108 12.10 -1.19 36.34
N LEU A 109 12.76 -1.95 37.23
CA LEU A 109 14.00 -2.64 36.92
C LEU A 109 13.78 -3.69 35.81
N ALA A 110 12.67 -4.44 35.90
CA ALA A 110 12.31 -5.43 34.89
C ALA A 110 12.17 -4.82 33.49
N ARG A 111 11.52 -3.64 33.37
CA ARG A 111 11.45 -2.89 32.10
C ARG A 111 12.83 -2.45 31.59
N MET A 112 13.69 -1.95 32.46
CA MET A 112 15.05 -1.52 32.10
C MET A 112 15.91 -2.69 31.57
N HIS A 113 15.79 -3.84 32.22
CA HIS A 113 16.50 -5.08 31.86
C HIS A 113 15.73 -5.98 30.88
N LYS A 114 14.61 -5.49 30.32
CA LYS A 114 13.77 -6.21 29.35
C LYS A 114 13.36 -7.61 29.84
N LYS A 115 13.25 -7.79 31.16
CA LYS A 115 12.78 -9.03 31.78
C LYS A 115 11.27 -9.13 31.57
N GLY A 116 10.82 -10.28 31.06
CA GLY A 116 9.38 -10.53 30.85
C GLY A 116 8.77 -9.81 29.64
N ILE A 117 9.58 -9.26 28.73
CA ILE A 117 9.09 -8.82 27.42
C ILE A 117 9.02 -10.07 26.54
N THR A 118 7.84 -10.70 26.51
CA THR A 118 7.59 -11.90 25.68
C THR A 118 7.23 -11.55 24.24
N GLU A 119 6.80 -10.30 24.00
CA GLU A 119 6.41 -9.82 22.69
C GLU A 119 7.39 -8.73 22.26
N GLU A 120 8.22 -9.02 21.25
CA GLU A 120 8.91 -7.96 20.52
C GLU A 120 7.84 -7.05 19.91
N VAL A 121 7.77 -5.80 20.41
CA VAL A 121 6.80 -4.81 19.93
C VAL A 121 7.18 -4.40 18.50
N ALA A 122 6.79 -5.23 17.53
CA ALA A 122 6.89 -4.89 16.13
C ALA A 122 5.90 -3.76 15.83
N LYS A 123 6.41 -2.63 15.34
CA LYS A 123 5.56 -1.51 14.93
C LYS A 123 4.65 -1.96 13.78
N LYS A 124 3.35 -2.13 14.05
CA LYS A 124 2.35 -2.35 13.02
C LYS A 124 2.28 -1.10 12.13
N ARG A 125 2.73 -1.22 10.88
CA ARG A 125 2.62 -0.13 9.89
C ARG A 125 1.22 -0.17 9.28
N SER A 126 0.46 0.91 9.44
CA SER A 126 -0.80 1.08 8.70
C SER A 126 -0.51 1.43 7.24
N ARG A 127 -1.23 0.81 6.30
CA ARG A 127 -1.15 1.13 4.86
C ARG A 127 -2.04 2.34 4.57
N ARG A 128 -1.50 3.37 3.93
CA ARG A 128 -2.27 4.54 3.44
C ARG A 128 -2.42 4.45 1.93
N THR A 129 -3.65 4.55 1.43
CA THR A 129 -3.95 4.67 -0.01
C THR A 129 -4.05 6.13 -0.40
N VAL A 130 -3.35 6.55 -1.46
CA VAL A 130 -3.39 7.93 -1.97
C VAL A 130 -4.43 8.04 -3.09
N LYS A 131 -5.31 9.05 -3.01
CA LYS A 131 -6.32 9.36 -4.03
C LYS A 131 -5.86 10.56 -4.89
N HIS A 132 -5.99 10.45 -6.21
CA HIS A 132 -5.59 11.48 -7.17
C HIS A 132 -6.79 12.01 -7.99
N GLU A 133 -7.86 12.40 -7.31
CA GLU A 133 -9.07 12.95 -7.92
C GLU A 133 -9.03 14.48 -7.86
N ARG A 134 -8.20 15.10 -8.70
CA ARG A 134 -8.08 16.56 -8.76
C ARG A 134 -8.33 17.05 -10.19
N ALA A 135 -9.04 18.17 -10.31
CA ALA A 135 -9.19 18.90 -11.56
C ALA A 135 -7.89 19.65 -11.89
N VAL A 136 -7.69 19.98 -13.17
CA VAL A 136 -6.55 20.77 -13.65
C VAL A 136 -7.09 22.09 -14.19
N VAL A 137 -6.37 23.20 -14.01
CA VAL A 137 -6.77 24.49 -14.59
C VAL A 137 -6.94 24.33 -16.10
N GLY A 138 -8.13 24.68 -16.62
CA GLY A 138 -8.48 24.49 -18.03
C GLY A 138 -9.12 23.15 -18.39
N ALA A 139 -9.24 22.18 -17.47
CA ALA A 139 -9.98 20.93 -17.69
C ALA A 139 -10.63 20.41 -16.40
N SER A 140 -11.96 20.24 -16.43
CA SER A 140 -12.68 19.62 -15.32
C SER A 140 -12.28 18.15 -15.15
N TRP A 141 -12.40 17.65 -13.91
CA TRP A 141 -12.06 16.25 -13.60
C TRP A 141 -12.88 15.25 -14.41
N GLU A 142 -14.17 15.55 -14.66
CA GLU A 142 -15.06 14.72 -15.49
C GLU A 142 -14.58 14.61 -16.93
N ALA A 143 -14.11 15.71 -17.53
CA ALA A 143 -13.58 15.70 -18.89
C ALA A 143 -12.31 14.84 -19.00
N ILE A 144 -11.46 14.85 -17.98
CA ILE A 144 -10.25 14.02 -17.90
C ILE A 144 -10.62 12.55 -17.75
N ARG A 145 -11.57 12.24 -16.86
CA ARG A 145 -12.06 10.88 -16.64
C ARG A 145 -12.72 10.30 -17.90
N ALA A 146 -13.53 11.08 -18.61
CA ALA A 146 -14.16 10.67 -19.86
C ALA A 146 -13.11 10.31 -20.93
N LYS A 147 -12.10 11.17 -21.16
CA LYS A 147 -10.99 10.87 -22.08
C LYS A 147 -10.19 9.63 -21.65
N ARG A 148 -9.94 9.46 -20.35
CA ARG A 148 -9.23 8.29 -19.79
C ARG A 148 -10.03 6.99 -19.87
N THR A 149 -11.35 7.06 -19.99
CA THR A 149 -12.23 5.88 -20.03
C THR A 149 -12.67 5.52 -21.46
N GLN A 150 -12.29 6.31 -22.46
CA GLN A 150 -12.54 5.98 -23.87
C GLN A 150 -12.03 4.58 -24.25
N LYS A 151 -12.85 3.83 -24.99
CA LYS A 151 -12.51 2.49 -25.47
C LYS A 151 -11.22 2.51 -26.31
N PRO A 152 -10.40 1.45 -26.25
CA PRO A 152 -9.13 1.39 -26.98
C PRO A 152 -9.29 1.50 -28.50
N GLU A 153 -10.43 1.06 -29.05
CA GLU A 153 -10.77 1.17 -30.48
C GLU A 153 -10.88 2.62 -30.95
N VAL A 154 -11.58 3.48 -30.18
CA VAL A 154 -11.71 4.91 -30.48
C VAL A 154 -10.34 5.59 -30.44
N ARG A 155 -9.49 5.22 -29.47
CA ARG A 155 -8.10 5.72 -29.41
C ARG A 155 -7.27 5.24 -30.59
N ALA A 156 -7.44 4.00 -31.01
CA ALA A 156 -6.72 3.45 -32.15
C ALA A 156 -7.13 4.15 -33.45
N ALA A 157 -8.43 4.37 -33.66
CA ALA A 157 -8.95 5.13 -34.81
C ALA A 157 -8.36 6.55 -34.85
N ALA A 158 -8.42 7.30 -33.75
CA ALA A 158 -7.85 8.64 -33.66
C ALA A 158 -6.32 8.68 -33.88
N ARG A 159 -5.60 7.64 -33.46
CA ARG A 159 -4.16 7.50 -33.76
C ARG A 159 -3.94 7.25 -35.25
N GLN A 160 -4.75 6.40 -35.89
CA GLN A 160 -4.61 6.10 -37.31
C GLN A 160 -4.93 7.32 -38.18
N THR A 161 -5.96 8.10 -37.84
CA THR A 161 -6.25 9.35 -38.55
C THR A 161 -5.10 10.35 -38.41
N ALA A 162 -4.59 10.56 -37.20
CA ALA A 162 -3.44 11.45 -36.97
C ALA A 162 -2.18 10.99 -37.72
N ILE A 163 -1.93 9.67 -37.81
CA ILE A 163 -0.81 9.11 -38.58
C ILE A 163 -1.00 9.36 -40.08
N ARG A 164 -2.22 9.20 -40.61
CA ARG A 164 -2.52 9.48 -42.03
C ARG A 164 -2.30 10.94 -42.36
N GLU A 165 -2.88 11.86 -41.57
CA GLU A 165 -2.69 13.30 -41.72
C GLU A 165 -1.21 13.70 -41.64
N SER A 166 -0.45 13.10 -40.71
CA SER A 166 0.99 13.36 -40.59
C SER A 166 1.79 12.85 -41.79
N LYS A 167 1.39 11.72 -42.38
CA LYS A 167 2.01 11.16 -43.59
C LYS A 167 1.68 12.02 -44.82
N GLU A 168 0.45 12.52 -44.93
CA GLU A 168 0.01 13.42 -46.00
C GLU A 168 0.77 14.75 -45.93
N LYS A 169 0.82 15.39 -44.76
CA LYS A 169 1.62 16.61 -44.55
C LYS A 169 3.09 16.43 -44.95
N LYS A 170 3.71 15.28 -44.62
CA LYS A 170 5.08 14.96 -45.04
C LYS A 170 5.22 14.79 -46.56
N LYS A 171 4.23 14.19 -47.23
CA LYS A 171 4.22 14.06 -48.70
C LYS A 171 4.09 15.44 -49.35
N ASP A 172 3.22 16.30 -48.83
CA ASP A 172 3.01 17.65 -49.35
C ASP A 172 4.26 18.52 -49.15
N GLU A 173 4.89 18.46 -47.99
CA GLU A 173 6.18 19.13 -47.73
C GLU A 173 7.29 18.60 -48.63
N ALA A 174 7.33 17.28 -48.90
CA ALA A 174 8.30 16.70 -49.82
C ALA A 174 8.04 17.13 -51.27
N ALA A 175 6.78 17.23 -51.70
CA ALA A 175 6.40 17.73 -53.01
C ALA A 175 6.76 19.22 -53.17
N LYS A 176 6.49 20.05 -52.17
CA LYS A 176 6.92 21.47 -52.12
C LYS A 176 8.44 21.59 -52.19
N LYS A 177 9.18 20.79 -51.40
CA LYS A 177 10.67 20.77 -51.45
C LYS A 177 11.20 20.32 -52.81
N ARG A 178 10.55 19.38 -53.50
CA ARG A 178 10.93 18.96 -54.86
C ARG A 178 10.63 20.04 -55.89
N ALA A 179 9.48 20.72 -55.79
CA ALA A 179 9.12 21.83 -56.66
C ALA A 179 10.09 23.02 -56.49
N GLU A 180 10.45 23.38 -55.27
CA GLU A 180 11.44 24.43 -54.99
C GLU A 180 12.84 24.04 -55.50
N LYS A 181 13.27 22.78 -55.31
CA LYS A 181 14.53 22.28 -55.89
C LYS A 181 14.54 22.32 -57.42
N ALA A 182 13.43 21.99 -58.07
CA ALA A 182 13.30 22.07 -59.53
C ALA A 182 13.38 23.52 -60.03
N LYS A 183 12.79 24.49 -59.32
CA LYS A 183 12.94 25.92 -59.63
C LYS A 183 14.38 26.40 -59.46
N THR A 184 15.08 25.96 -58.41
CA THR A 184 16.50 26.31 -58.22
C THR A 184 17.44 25.60 -59.23
N ALA A 185 17.11 24.39 -59.67
CA ALA A 185 17.86 23.68 -60.71
C ALA A 185 17.65 24.29 -62.10
N GLY A 186 16.45 24.84 -62.38
CA GLY A 186 16.19 25.64 -63.58
C GLY A 186 16.98 26.95 -63.60
N ALA A 187 17.27 27.55 -62.44
CA ALA A 187 18.17 28.70 -62.31
C ALA A 187 19.67 28.31 -62.38
N ALA A 188 20.06 27.13 -61.89
CA ALA A 188 21.43 26.63 -61.94
C ALA A 188 21.85 26.05 -63.31
N ALA A 189 20.91 25.74 -64.21
CA ALA A 189 21.19 25.23 -65.55
C ALA A 189 21.86 26.25 -66.51
N LYS A 190 22.08 27.50 -66.07
CA LYS A 190 22.92 28.49 -66.77
C LYS A 190 24.38 28.55 -66.26
N GLY A 191 24.79 27.67 -65.35
CA GLY A 191 26.13 27.69 -64.76
C GLY A 191 26.83 26.33 -64.74
N GLN A 192 27.72 26.14 -65.71
CA GLN A 192 28.96 25.34 -65.65
C GLN A 192 28.87 23.81 -65.52
N LYS A 193 29.23 23.14 -66.62
CA LYS A 193 29.59 21.72 -66.66
C LYS A 193 30.94 21.50 -65.95
N ILE A 194 30.98 20.75 -64.86
CA ILE A 194 32.21 20.11 -64.35
C ILE A 194 31.95 18.61 -64.22
N SER A 195 32.91 17.84 -64.73
CA SER A 195 32.86 16.41 -65.03
C SER A 195 32.88 15.52 -63.78
N LYS A 196 32.37 14.30 -63.99
CA LYS A 196 31.99 13.25 -63.03
C LYS A 196 33.17 12.53 -62.35
N GLN A 197 34.33 13.16 -62.18
CA GLN A 197 35.54 12.48 -61.71
C GLN A 197 36.24 13.33 -60.63
N GLY A 198 35.77 13.23 -59.39
CA GLY A 198 36.38 13.93 -58.25
C GLY A 198 35.69 13.73 -56.90
N ALA A 199 34.41 13.35 -56.87
CA ALA A 199 33.64 13.26 -55.62
C ALA A 199 33.55 11.83 -55.02
N LYS A 200 34.63 11.03 -55.14
CA LYS A 200 34.81 9.82 -54.32
C LYS A 200 36.08 10.00 -53.50
N GLY A 201 35.93 10.50 -52.27
CA GLY A 201 37.03 10.64 -51.33
C GLY A 201 36.55 10.96 -49.92
N ALA A 202 36.55 9.93 -49.07
CA ALA A 202 36.52 9.93 -47.60
C ALA A 202 35.29 10.47 -46.84
N GLN A 203 34.57 9.53 -46.21
CA GLN A 203 33.71 9.78 -45.04
C GLN A 203 34.61 10.10 -43.82
N PRO A 204 34.47 11.25 -43.13
CA PRO A 204 35.15 11.45 -41.86
C PRO A 204 34.48 10.58 -40.78
N LYS A 205 35.25 9.63 -40.24
CA LYS A 205 34.82 8.76 -39.13
C LYS A 205 34.55 9.62 -37.90
N VAL A 206 33.30 9.67 -37.46
CA VAL A 206 32.88 10.41 -36.26
C VAL A 206 33.46 9.69 -35.03
N ALA A 207 34.38 10.34 -34.33
CA ALA A 207 34.97 9.83 -33.10
C ALA A 207 33.93 9.81 -31.97
N ALA A 208 33.75 8.65 -31.33
CA ALA A 208 32.95 8.53 -30.12
C ALA A 208 33.65 9.28 -28.98
N LYS A 209 33.08 10.42 -28.55
CA LYS A 209 33.44 11.07 -27.30
C LYS A 209 32.43 10.63 -26.26
N SER A 210 32.93 9.88 -25.29
CA SER A 210 32.22 9.39 -24.12
C SER A 210 31.67 10.54 -23.27
N ARG A 211 30.45 10.34 -22.77
CA ARG A 211 29.96 10.75 -21.46
C ARG A 211 28.99 9.70 -20.96
#